data_AF-A0A1V4MNF0-F1
#
_entry.id   AF-A0A1V4MNF0-F1
#
_cell.length_a   1.000
_cell.length_b   1.000
_cell.length_c   1.000
_cell.angle_alpha   90.00
_cell.angle_beta   90.00
_cell.angle_gamma   90.00
#
_symmetry.space_group_name_H-M   'P 1'
#
loop_
_entity.id
_entity.type
_entity.pdbx_description
1 polymer ?
#
loop_
_entity_poly.entity_id
_entity_poly.type
_entity_poly.pdbx_seq_one_letter_code
_entity_poly.pdbx_strand_id
1 'polypeptide(L)'
;MLLALRIYFKYDRELLTDLCHCEEEGLGDFLYRAWPFGGISCLVMVIHTFGDYARFHPHLYAIVADGLFQKSRSFYVLPRCEMKQLEEIFRSSILAMLNARVR
;
A
#
# COMPACT_ATOMS: atom_id res chain seq x y z
N MET A 1 -2.86 9.82 2.61
CA MET A 1 -4.34 9.65 2.49
C MET A 1 -5.06 11.00 2.46
N LEU A 2 -6.02 11.19 1.54
CA LEU A 2 -6.81 12.43 1.42
C LEU A 2 -7.66 12.67 2.69
N LEU A 3 -7.75 13.92 3.13
CA LEU A 3 -8.46 14.31 4.37
C LEU A 3 -9.93 13.87 4.35
N ALA A 4 -10.60 14.03 3.21
CA ALA A 4 -12.02 13.68 3.04
C ALA A 4 -12.31 12.18 3.24
N LEU A 5 -11.35 11.30 2.93
CA LEU A 5 -11.56 9.85 3.03
C LEU A 5 -11.48 9.34 4.48
N ARG A 6 -10.90 10.10 5.41
CA ARG A 6 -10.70 9.68 6.80
C ARG A 6 -12.02 9.32 7.49
N ILE A 7 -13.14 9.94 7.09
CA ILE A 7 -14.43 9.70 7.74
C ILE A 7 -14.90 8.26 7.59
N TYR A 8 -14.61 7.61 6.47
CA TYR A 8 -15.00 6.22 6.21
C TYR A 8 -14.32 5.26 7.19
N PHE A 9 -13.01 5.42 7.38
CA PHE A 9 -12.21 4.58 8.29
C PHE A 9 -12.47 4.82 9.78
N LYS A 10 -13.17 5.91 10.15
CA LYS A 10 -13.37 6.28 11.56
C LYS A 10 -14.31 5.33 12.29
N TYR A 11 -15.36 4.87 11.60
CA TYR A 11 -16.43 4.09 12.19
C TYR A 11 -16.43 2.63 11.76
N ASP A 12 -15.74 2.31 10.67
CA ASP A 12 -15.57 0.94 10.19
C ASP A 12 -14.09 0.54 10.29
N ARG A 13 -13.81 -0.38 11.23
CA ARG A 13 -12.46 -0.88 11.46
C ARG A 13 -12.03 -1.93 10.44
N GLU A 14 -12.95 -2.58 9.74
CA GLU A 14 -12.58 -3.54 8.70
C GLU A 14 -11.89 -2.84 7.53
N LEU A 15 -12.31 -1.60 7.23
CA LEU A 15 -11.66 -0.76 6.23
C LEU A 15 -10.19 -0.49 6.53
N LEU A 16 -9.74 -0.58 7.79
CA LEU A 16 -8.32 -0.45 8.16
C LEU A 16 -7.52 -1.66 7.67
N THR A 17 -8.09 -2.86 7.74
CA THR A 17 -7.49 -4.06 7.15
C THR A 17 -7.50 -3.97 5.62
N ASP A 18 -8.61 -3.52 5.03
CA ASP A 18 -8.69 -3.31 3.58
C ASP A 18 -7.67 -2.28 3.08
N LEU A 19 -7.39 -1.24 3.88
CA LEU A 19 -6.34 -0.26 3.60
C LEU A 19 -4.96 -0.90 3.55
N CYS A 20 -4.66 -1.85 4.44
CA CYS A 20 -3.42 -2.62 4.40
C CYS A 20 -3.33 -3.47 3.12
N HIS A 21 -4.42 -4.15 2.73
CA HIS A 21 -4.44 -4.92 1.49
C HIS A 21 -4.22 -4.04 0.26
N CYS A 22 -4.79 -2.84 0.23
CA CYS A 22 -4.54 -1.89 -0.87
C CYS A 22 -3.06 -1.53 -1.02
N GLU A 23 -2.31 -1.40 0.07
CA GLU A 23 -0.87 -1.10 0.05
C GLU A 23 -0.06 -2.32 -0.39
N GLU A 24 -0.35 -3.49 0.18
CA GLU A 24 0.33 -4.76 -0.19
C GLU A 24 0.16 -5.07 -1.68
N GLU A 25 -1.06 -5.04 -2.19
CA GLU A 25 -1.38 -5.30 -3.59
C GLU A 25 -0.77 -4.22 -4.51
N GLY A 26 -0.93 -2.94 -4.15
CA GLY A 26 -0.41 -1.83 -4.96
C GLY A 26 1.11 -1.85 -5.07
N LEU A 27 1.80 -2.19 -3.98
CA LEU A 27 3.25 -2.36 -3.96
C LEU A 27 3.69 -3.59 -4.77
N GLY A 28 2.98 -4.71 -4.63
CA GLY A 28 3.21 -5.90 -5.44
C GLY A 28 3.11 -5.61 -6.93
N ASP A 29 2.05 -4.93 -7.35
CA ASP A 29 1.82 -4.48 -8.73
C ASP A 29 2.92 -3.55 -9.23
N PHE A 30 3.33 -2.58 -8.41
CA PHE A 30 4.40 -1.65 -8.73
C PHE A 30 5.74 -2.37 -8.95
N LEU A 31 6.14 -3.24 -8.03
CA LEU A 31 7.37 -4.01 -8.12
C LEU A 31 7.33 -4.98 -9.32
N TYR A 32 6.17 -5.60 -9.59
CA TYR A 32 5.99 -6.45 -10.76
C TYR A 32 6.17 -5.68 -12.08
N ARG A 33 5.61 -4.46 -12.18
CA ARG A 33 5.79 -3.62 -13.37
C ARG A 33 7.25 -3.18 -13.57
N ALA A 34 8.00 -3.03 -12.49
CA ALA A 34 9.43 -2.77 -12.56
C ALA A 34 10.25 -4.00 -13.00
N TRP A 35 9.71 -5.22 -12.88
CA TRP A 35 10.40 -6.45 -13.24
C TRP A 35 9.47 -7.50 -13.91
N PRO A 36 9.47 -7.62 -15.25
CA PRO A 36 8.47 -8.39 -16.00
C PRO A 36 8.53 -9.91 -15.78
N PHE A 37 9.61 -10.41 -15.16
CA PHE A 37 9.78 -11.84 -14.87
C PHE A 37 9.14 -12.29 -13.56
N GLY A 38 8.49 -11.37 -12.84
CA GLY A 38 7.86 -11.63 -11.54
C GLY A 38 8.86 -11.87 -10.41
N GLY A 39 8.32 -12.04 -9.21
CA GLY A 39 9.08 -12.22 -7.98
C GLY A 39 8.18 -12.11 -6.76
N ILE A 40 8.77 -12.32 -5.58
CA ILE A 40 8.10 -12.22 -4.30
C ILE A 40 8.61 -10.94 -3.64
N SER A 41 7.69 -10.01 -3.38
CA SER A 41 7.98 -8.82 -2.58
C SER A 41 8.02 -9.20 -1.10
N CYS A 42 8.78 -8.44 -0.33
CA CYS A 42 8.83 -8.61 1.13
C CYS A 42 8.54 -7.26 1.77
N LEU A 43 7.50 -7.22 2.59
CA LEU A 43 7.14 -6.04 3.36
C LEU A 43 6.71 -6.43 4.77
N VAL A 44 6.98 -5.55 5.72
CA VAL A 44 6.35 -5.55 7.05
C VAL A 44 5.67 -4.21 7.20
N MET A 45 4.41 -4.23 7.62
CA MET A 45 3.60 -3.03 7.70
C MET A 45 2.85 -2.93 9.03
N VAL A 46 2.68 -1.70 9.49
CA VAL A 46 1.90 -1.35 10.67
C VAL A 46 0.93 -0.24 10.31
N ILE A 47 -0.29 -0.34 10.80
CA ILE A 47 -1.32 0.69 10.66
C ILE A 47 -1.43 1.52 11.95
N HIS A 48 -1.35 2.84 11.81
CA HIS A 48 -1.60 3.80 12.89
C HIS A 48 -2.83 4.63 12.56
N THR A 49 -3.69 4.86 13.56
CA THR A 49 -4.95 5.61 13.40
C THR A 49 -4.87 7.05 13.91
N PHE A 50 -3.77 7.44 14.53
CA PHE A 50 -3.59 8.75 15.13
C PHE A 50 -2.41 9.49 14.50
N GLY A 51 -2.62 10.73 14.07
CA GLY A 51 -1.57 11.64 13.62
C GLY A 51 -1.30 12.73 14.65
N ASP A 52 -0.86 13.90 14.17
CA ASP A 52 -0.55 15.05 15.02
C ASP A 52 -1.69 15.41 15.97
N TYR A 53 -1.34 15.65 17.24
CA TYR A 53 -2.28 15.97 18.32
C TYR A 53 -3.37 14.92 18.52
N ALA A 54 -3.05 13.64 18.29
CA ALA A 54 -3.98 12.51 18.38
C ALA A 54 -5.23 12.64 17.48
N ARG A 55 -5.14 13.45 16.42
CA ARG A 55 -6.22 13.57 15.44
C ARG A 55 -6.34 12.27 14.66
N PHE A 56 -7.58 11.85 14.41
CA PHE A 56 -7.85 10.65 13.62
C PHE A 56 -7.24 10.80 12.22
N HIS A 57 -6.25 9.95 11.94
CA HIS A 57 -5.48 9.94 10.71
C HIS A 57 -4.96 8.51 10.48
N PRO A 58 -5.75 7.64 9.82
CA PRO A 58 -5.26 6.35 9.39
C PRO A 58 -4.11 6.55 8.40
N HIS A 59 -2.98 5.92 8.67
CA HIS A 59 -1.82 5.88 7.80
C HIS A 59 -1.04 4.60 8.07
N LEU A 60 -0.26 4.21 7.07
CA LEU A 60 0.54 3.00 7.08
C LEU A 60 2.02 3.37 7.18
N TYR A 61 2.76 2.57 7.93
CA TYR A 61 4.21 2.51 7.87
C TYR A 61 4.59 1.15 7.32
N ALA A 62 5.29 1.13 6.20
CA ALA A 62 5.80 -0.09 5.61
C ALA A 62 7.33 -0.03 5.52
N ILE A 63 7.97 -1.13 5.89
CA ILE A 63 9.37 -1.41 5.58
C ILE A 63 9.35 -2.47 4.49
N VAL A 64 9.97 -2.15 3.35
CA VAL A 64 9.93 -2.97 2.15
C VAL A 64 11.35 -3.32 1.74
N ALA A 65 11.56 -4.54 1.28
CA ALA A 65 12.79 -4.89 0.57
C ALA A 65 12.88 -4.07 -0.73
N ASP A 66 14.05 -3.51 -1.03
CA ASP A 66 14.29 -2.68 -2.23
C ASP A 66 14.42 -3.54 -3.50
N GLY A 67 13.41 -4.37 -3.79
CA GLY A 67 13.48 -5.37 -4.84
C GLY A 67 12.59 -6.58 -4.64
N LEU A 68 12.87 -7.62 -5.43
CA LEU A 68 12.09 -8.86 -5.49
C LEU A 68 12.98 -10.08 -5.31
N PHE A 69 12.47 -11.06 -4.56
CA PHE A 69 13.07 -12.40 -4.49
C PHE A 69 12.51 -13.30 -5.59
N GLN A 70 13.38 -13.98 -6.32
CA GLN A 70 12.96 -15.04 -7.23
C GLN A 70 12.92 -16.41 -6.54
N LYS A 71 12.14 -17.33 -7.11
CA LYS A 71 12.14 -18.75 -6.70
C LYS A 71 13.52 -19.41 -6.83
N SER A 72 14.37 -18.89 -7.72
CA SER A 72 15.78 -19.27 -7.89
C SER A 72 16.69 -18.83 -6.72
N ARG A 73 16.15 -18.14 -5.71
CA ARG A 73 16.85 -17.56 -4.55
C ARG A 73 17.74 -16.35 -4.87
N SER A 74 17.66 -15.83 -6.09
CA SER A 74 18.26 -14.55 -6.45
C SER A 74 17.41 -13.37 -5.95
N PHE A 75 18.07 -12.29 -5.54
CA PHE A 75 17.43 -11.03 -5.21
C PHE A 75 17.71 -10.00 -6.31
N TYR A 76 16.67 -9.35 -6.81
CA TYR A 76 16.74 -8.32 -7.85
C TYR A 76 16.39 -6.98 -7.25
N VAL A 77 17.38 -6.09 -7.22
CA VAL A 77 17.22 -4.72 -6.72
C VAL A 77 16.27 -3.96 -7.64
N LEU A 78 15.37 -3.18 -7.05
CA LEU A 78 14.45 -2.32 -7.77
C LEU A 78 15.25 -1.32 -8.64
N PRO A 79 15.04 -1.29 -9.96
CA PRO A 79 15.64 -0.24 -10.79
C PRO A 79 15.11 1.12 -10.37
N ARG A 80 15.89 2.18 -10.60
CA ARG A 80 15.49 3.53 -10.25
C ARG A 80 14.15 3.88 -10.91
N CYS A 81 13.14 4.11 -10.08
CA CYS A 81 11.76 4.34 -10.50
C CYS A 81 11.18 5.58 -9.83
N GLU A 82 10.15 6.16 -10.43
CA GLU A 82 9.45 7.30 -9.84
C GLU A 82 8.41 6.83 -8.82
N MET A 83 8.65 7.13 -7.54
CA MET A 83 7.75 6.77 -6.43
C MET A 83 6.33 7.36 -6.57
N LYS A 84 6.17 8.41 -7.40
CA LYS A 84 4.88 8.99 -7.71
C LYS A 84 3.92 7.97 -8.36
N GLN A 85 4.45 7.02 -9.14
CA GLN A 85 3.65 5.97 -9.75
C GLN A 85 3.06 5.03 -8.68
N LEU A 86 3.84 4.68 -7.65
CA LEU A 86 3.36 3.90 -6.52
C LEU A 86 2.26 4.65 -5.76
N GLU A 87 2.44 5.96 -5.53
CA GLU A 87 1.42 6.80 -4.88
C GLU A 87 0.09 6.80 -5.66
N GLU A 88 0.16 6.90 -6.99
CA GLU A 88 -1.03 6.89 -7.87
C GLU A 88 -1.74 5.53 -7.89
N ILE A 89 -0.98 4.43 -7.92
CA ILE A 89 -1.52 3.07 -7.79
C ILE A 89 -2.26 2.95 -6.45
N PHE A 90 -1.60 3.29 -5.34
CA PHE A 90 -2.20 3.18 -4.02
C PHE A 90 -3.46 4.03 -3.86
N ARG A 91 -3.43 5.28 -4.35
CA ARG A 91 -4.62 6.16 -4.36
C ARG A 91 -5.78 5.54 -5.12
N SER A 92 -5.50 4.96 -6.29
CA SER A 92 -6.52 4.35 -7.13
C SER A 92 -7.12 3.11 -6.47
N SER A 93 -6.28 2.27 -5.83
CA SER A 93 -6.73 1.09 -5.08
C SER A 93 -7.65 1.46 -3.91
N ILE A 94 -7.31 2.48 -3.11
CA ILE A 94 -8.17 2.95 -2.01
C ILE A 94 -9.55 3.40 -2.53
N LEU A 95 -9.57 4.19 -3.61
CA LEU A 95 -10.83 4.69 -4.17
C LEU A 95 -11.69 3.55 -4.72
N ALA A 96 -11.08 2.58 -5.40
CA ALA A 96 -11.77 1.39 -5.88
C ALA A 96 -12.35 0.56 -4.73
N MET A 97 -11.55 0.32 -3.68
CA MET A 97 -11.95 -0.40 -2.47
C MET A 97 -13.13 0.30 -1.77
N LEU A 98 -13.04 1.60 -1.53
CA LEU A 98 -14.12 2.35 -0.88
C LEU A 98 -15.40 2.35 -1.72
N ASN A 99 -15.29 2.46 -3.04
CA ASN A 99 -16.44 2.37 -3.94
C ASN A 99 -17.09 0.98 -3.95
N ALA A 100 -16.36 -0.08 -3.58
CA ALA A 100 -16.91 -1.42 -3.44
C ALA A 100 -17.55 -1.65 -2.06
N ARG A 101 -16.98 -1.08 -1.00
CA ARG A 101 -17.39 -1.31 0.39
C ARG A 101 -18.47 -0.35 0.91
N VAL A 102 -18.56 0.86 0.36
CA VAL A 102 -19.43 1.95 0.86
C VAL A 102 -20.63 2.22 -0.06
N ARG A 103 -21.04 1.24 -0.88
CA ARG A 103 -22.27 1.31 -1.66
C ARG A 103 -23.51 1.05 -0.83
#